data_AF-A0A3G9JFT8-F1
#
_entry.id   AF-A0A3G9JFT8-F1
#
_cell.length_a   1.000
_cell.length_b   1.000
_cell.length_c   1.000
_cell.angle_alpha   90.00
_cell.angle_beta   90.00
_cell.angle_gamma   90.00
#
_symmetry.space_group_name_H-M   'P 1'
#
loop_
_entity.id
_entity.type
_entity.pdbx_description
1 polymer ?
#
loop_
_entity_poly.entity_id
_entity_poly.type
_entity_poly.pdbx_seq_one_letter_code
_entity_poly.pdbx_strand_id
1 'polypeptide(L)'
;MNQAQLIHAAKLQYPAAIIALLNQSLLTRKIEVVEATPQENALTLKVQSKNIPNQHKLLPFLSAEIKSLGIDGLEQVIVYGMTEASDIPAWQESITLSQDDLGSSVGAMRWTEL
;
A
#
# COMPACT_ATOMS: atom_id res chain seq x y z
N MET A 1 -16.90 16.09 4.88
CA MET A 1 -16.43 15.92 3.49
C MET A 1 -17.26 14.85 2.82
N ASN A 2 -17.70 15.07 1.58
CA ASN A 2 -18.37 14.02 0.79
C ASN A 2 -17.33 13.16 0.03
N GLN A 3 -17.68 11.94 -0.36
CA GLN A 3 -16.76 10.98 -1.01
C GLN A 3 -16.08 11.55 -2.25
N ALA A 4 -16.80 12.32 -3.07
CA ALA A 4 -16.23 12.99 -4.25
C ALA A 4 -15.10 13.98 -3.89
N GLN A 5 -15.23 14.70 -2.77
CA GLN A 5 -14.17 15.62 -2.31
C GLN A 5 -12.95 14.88 -1.78
N LEU A 6 -13.16 13.73 -1.12
CA LEU A 6 -12.07 12.87 -0.67
C LEU A 6 -11.30 12.29 -1.85
N ILE A 7 -11.98 11.79 -2.88
CA ILE A 7 -11.34 11.26 -4.09
C ILE A 7 -10.52 12.35 -4.77
N HIS A 8 -11.10 13.55 -4.96
CA HIS A 8 -10.37 14.66 -5.56
C HIS A 8 -9.13 15.05 -4.73
N ALA A 9 -9.27 15.09 -3.41
CA ALA A 9 -8.15 15.40 -2.53
C ALA A 9 -7.07 14.30 -2.54
N ALA A 10 -7.45 13.02 -2.60
CA ALA A 10 -6.51 11.92 -2.67
C ALA A 10 -5.71 11.92 -3.98
N LYS A 11 -6.34 12.30 -5.10
CA LYS A 11 -5.65 12.51 -6.39
C LYS A 11 -4.62 13.63 -6.33
N LEU A 12 -4.90 14.68 -5.55
CA LEU A 12 -3.95 15.75 -5.24
C LEU A 12 -2.94 15.37 -4.15
N GLN A 13 -2.81 14.08 -3.84
CA GLN A 13 -1.92 13.52 -2.83
C GLN A 13 -2.12 14.08 -1.41
N TYR A 14 -3.30 14.59 -1.07
CA TYR A 14 -3.55 15.06 0.29
C TYR A 14 -3.55 13.88 1.28
N PRO A 15 -2.67 13.88 2.30
CA PRO A 15 -2.45 12.72 3.17
C PRO A 15 -3.71 12.33 3.94
N ALA A 16 -4.44 13.30 4.49
CA ALA A 16 -5.68 13.04 5.24
C ALA A 16 -6.77 12.38 4.38
N ALA A 17 -6.84 12.71 3.09
CA ALA A 17 -7.82 12.13 2.18
C ALA A 17 -7.45 10.70 1.79
N ILE A 18 -6.17 10.44 1.53
CA ILE A 18 -5.63 9.11 1.28
C ILE A 18 -5.90 8.20 2.49
N ILE A 19 -5.56 8.66 3.70
CA ILE A 19 -5.80 7.92 4.95
C ILE A 19 -7.28 7.58 5.09
N ALA A 20 -8.17 8.56 4.90
CA ALA A 20 -9.62 8.35 5.03
C ALA A 20 -10.16 7.30 4.06
N LEU A 21 -9.72 7.34 2.79
CA LEU A 21 -10.16 6.37 1.77
C LEU A 21 -9.59 4.97 2.04
N LEU A 22 -8.30 4.86 2.33
CA LEU A 22 -7.67 3.58 2.64
C LEU A 22 -8.27 2.96 3.91
N ASN A 23 -8.55 3.76 4.94
CA ASN A 23 -9.21 3.28 6.15
C ASN A 23 -10.60 2.74 5.86
N GLN A 24 -11.38 3.38 5.00
CA GLN A 24 -12.69 2.84 4.59
C GLN A 24 -12.57 1.42 4.02
N SER A 25 -11.57 1.18 3.17
CA SER A 25 -11.32 -0.13 2.56
C SER A 25 -10.74 -1.15 3.55
N LEU A 26 -9.96 -0.69 4.55
CA LEU A 26 -9.29 -1.53 5.54
C LEU A 26 -10.12 -1.80 6.81
N LEU A 27 -11.24 -1.11 7.03
CA LEU A 27 -12.16 -1.32 8.15
C LEU A 27 -12.56 -2.80 8.30
N THR A 28 -12.81 -3.49 7.19
CA THR A 28 -13.18 -4.92 7.18
C THR A 28 -12.05 -5.84 7.64
N ARG A 29 -10.81 -5.37 7.63
CA ARG A 29 -9.59 -6.14 7.94
C ARG A 29 -9.02 -5.86 9.32
N LYS A 30 -9.62 -4.94 10.09
CA LYS A 30 -9.13 -4.48 11.41
C LYS A 30 -7.69 -3.95 11.34
N ILE A 31 -7.40 -3.23 10.26
CA ILE A 31 -6.12 -2.55 10.02
C ILE A 31 -6.45 -1.07 9.82
N GLU A 32 -5.63 -0.20 10.38
CA GLU A 32 -5.80 1.25 10.28
C GLU A 32 -4.52 1.89 9.72
N VAL A 33 -4.66 2.77 8.75
CA VAL A 33 -3.62 3.69 8.30
C VAL A 33 -3.55 4.82 9.32
N VAL A 34 -2.43 4.92 10.02
CA VAL A 34 -2.17 5.95 11.03
C VAL A 34 -1.45 7.16 10.43
N GLU A 35 -0.69 6.96 9.36
CA GLU A 35 0.04 8.02 8.69
C GLU A 35 0.18 7.73 7.20
N ALA A 36 0.06 8.78 6.39
CA ALA A 36 0.39 8.77 4.98
C ALA A 36 1.27 9.99 4.69
N THR A 37 2.43 9.76 4.09
CA THR A 37 3.38 10.80 3.73
C THR A 37 3.60 10.74 2.22
N PRO A 38 2.95 11.62 1.45
CA PRO A 38 3.24 11.77 0.03
C PRO A 38 4.64 12.39 -0.13
N GLN A 39 5.38 11.89 -1.11
CA GLN A 39 6.64 12.39 -1.61
C GLN A 39 6.52 12.51 -3.14
N GLU A 40 7.48 13.14 -3.81
CA GLU A 40 7.39 13.47 -5.25
C GLU A 40 6.85 12.32 -6.11
N ASN A 41 7.47 11.13 -6.03
CA ASN A 41 7.03 9.95 -6.80
C ASN A 41 6.69 8.75 -5.89
N ALA A 42 6.54 8.99 -4.59
CA ALA A 42 6.41 7.92 -3.60
C ALA A 42 5.34 8.23 -2.57
N LEU A 43 4.66 7.20 -2.06
CA LEU A 43 3.73 7.33 -0.96
C LEU A 43 4.16 6.40 0.17
N THR A 44 4.53 6.99 1.29
CA THR A 44 4.82 6.23 2.50
C THR A 44 3.54 6.06 3.31
N LEU A 45 3.23 4.84 3.72
CA LEU A 45 2.08 4.48 4.53
C LEU A 45 2.53 3.78 5.80
N LYS A 46 2.03 4.23 6.94
CA LYS A 46 2.12 3.49 8.20
C LYS A 46 0.76 2.89 8.50
N VAL A 47 0.73 1.58 8.58
CA VAL A 47 -0.47 0.82 8.94
C VAL A 47 -0.26 0.18 10.30
N GLN A 48 -1.29 0.16 11.11
CA GLN A 48 -1.28 -0.36 12.47
C GLN A 48 -2.42 -1.34 12.65
N SER A 49 -2.17 -2.40 13.42
CA SER A 49 -3.19 -3.36 13.84
C SER A 49 -2.84 -3.98 15.18
N LYS A 50 -3.83 -4.61 15.83
CA LYS A 50 -3.66 -5.37 17.08
C LYS A 50 -2.63 -6.48 16.97
N ASN A 51 -2.61 -7.14 15.82
CA ASN A 51 -1.66 -8.21 15.50
C ASN A 51 -0.77 -7.76 14.33
N ILE A 52 0.35 -8.45 14.14
CA ILE A 52 1.23 -8.20 13.00
C ILE A 52 0.40 -8.30 11.70
N PRO A 53 0.29 -7.20 10.93
CA PRO A 53 -0.52 -7.20 9.72
C PRO A 53 0.05 -8.19 8.71
N ASN A 54 -0.82 -8.93 8.02
CA ASN A 54 -0.39 -9.94 7.05
C ASN A 54 0.12 -9.26 5.78
N GLN A 55 1.44 -9.14 5.66
CA GLN A 55 2.14 -8.53 4.53
C GLN A 55 1.68 -9.06 3.17
N HIS A 56 1.69 -10.39 2.98
CA HIS A 56 1.32 -11.02 1.71
C HIS A 56 -0.10 -10.73 1.24
N LYS A 57 -1.04 -10.47 2.16
CA LYS A 57 -2.43 -10.10 1.82
C LYS A 57 -2.63 -8.59 1.72
N LEU A 58 -1.88 -7.82 2.50
CA LEU A 58 -2.06 -6.38 2.60
C LEU A 58 -1.39 -5.62 1.46
N LEU A 59 -0.17 -6.00 1.08
CA LEU A 59 0.56 -5.33 -0.01
C LEU A 59 -0.18 -5.35 -1.35
N PRO A 60 -0.65 -6.50 -1.88
CA PRO A 60 -1.38 -6.50 -3.15
C PRO A 60 -2.71 -5.74 -3.06
N PHE A 61 -3.35 -5.76 -1.89
CA PHE A 61 -4.57 -4.99 -1.65
C PHE A 61 -4.30 -3.48 -1.69
N LEU A 62 -3.31 -3.00 -0.94
CA LEU A 62 -2.94 -1.58 -0.93
C LEU A 62 -2.51 -1.10 -2.32
N SER A 63 -1.73 -1.91 -3.04
CA SER A 63 -1.34 -1.61 -4.42
C SER A 63 -2.57 -1.41 -5.32
N ALA A 64 -3.55 -2.32 -5.26
CA ALA A 64 -4.77 -2.23 -6.04
C ALA A 64 -5.61 -0.99 -5.67
N GLU A 65 -5.78 -0.72 -4.38
CA GLU A 65 -6.53 0.46 -3.90
C GLU A 65 -5.88 1.75 -4.38
N ILE A 66 -4.55 1.89 -4.24
CA ILE A 66 -3.81 3.09 -4.63
C ILE A 66 -3.83 3.28 -6.16
N LYS A 67 -3.68 2.20 -6.93
CA LYS A 67 -3.86 2.25 -8.39
C LYS A 67 -5.29 2.68 -8.75
N SER A 68 -6.29 2.22 -8.02
CA SER A 68 -7.69 2.60 -8.23
C SER A 68 -7.98 4.07 -7.87
N LEU A 69 -7.22 4.68 -6.96
CA LEU A 69 -7.33 6.12 -6.66
C LEU A 69 -6.90 6.98 -7.85
N GLY A 70 -6.05 6.44 -8.74
CA GLY A 70 -5.56 7.14 -9.93
C GLY A 70 -4.73 8.37 -9.55
N ILE A 71 -3.78 8.20 -8.63
CA ILE A 71 -2.84 9.25 -8.24
C ILE A 71 -1.79 9.38 -9.35
N ASP A 72 -1.81 10.50 -10.07
CA ASP A 72 -0.85 10.79 -11.13
C ASP A 72 0.58 10.94 -10.55
N GLY A 73 1.57 10.43 -11.29
CA GLY A 73 3.00 10.53 -10.92
C GLY A 73 3.47 9.62 -9.79
N LEU A 74 2.59 8.79 -9.20
CA LEU A 74 2.97 7.88 -8.13
C LEU A 74 3.58 6.59 -8.67
N GLU A 75 4.88 6.42 -8.48
CA GLU A 75 5.64 5.26 -8.99
C GLU A 75 5.84 4.17 -7.93
N GLN A 76 5.89 4.55 -6.65
CA GLN A 76 6.17 3.61 -5.57
C GLN A 76 5.35 3.87 -4.31
N VAL A 77 5.10 2.80 -3.55
CA VAL A 77 4.42 2.85 -2.25
C VAL A 77 5.25 2.11 -1.23
N ILE A 78 5.62 2.78 -0.15
CA ILE A 78 6.37 2.20 0.96
C ILE A 78 5.39 1.94 2.10
N VAL A 79 5.32 0.72 2.61
CA VAL A 79 4.36 0.33 3.65
C VAL A 79 5.10 -0.16 4.88
N TYR A 80 4.79 0.44 6.03
CA TYR A 80 5.28 0.04 7.34
C TYR A 80 4.18 -0.68 8.11
N GLY A 81 4.37 -1.96 8.38
CA GLY A 81 3.46 -2.78 9.18
C GLY A 81 3.76 -2.65 10.68
N MET A 82 3.00 -1.82 11.38
CA MET A 82 3.11 -1.59 12.82
C MET A 82 2.16 -2.49 13.61
N THR A 83 2.50 -2.74 14.87
CA THR A 83 1.59 -3.32 15.87
C THR A 83 1.31 -2.29 16.95
N GLU A 84 0.11 -2.27 17.54
CA GLU A 84 -0.19 -1.34 18.65
C GLU A 84 0.74 -1.51 19.86
N ALA A 85 1.37 -2.68 19.99
CA ALA A 85 2.26 -3.01 21.09
C ALA A 85 3.69 -2.47 20.95
N SER A 86 4.09 -1.97 19.76
CA SER A 86 5.46 -1.54 19.51
C SER A 86 5.53 -0.38 18.52
N ASP A 87 6.42 0.56 18.81
CA ASP A 87 6.73 1.68 17.91
C ASP A 87 7.64 1.26 16.73
N ILE A 88 8.17 0.03 16.79
CA ILE A 88 9.01 -0.55 15.74
C ILE A 88 8.12 -1.27 14.72
N PRO A 89 8.29 -1.01 13.41
CA PRO A 89 7.56 -1.75 12.39
C PRO A 89 7.95 -3.22 12.42
N ALA A 90 6.95 -4.10 12.45
CA ALA A 90 7.15 -5.54 12.34
C ALA A 90 7.72 -5.93 10.96
N TRP A 91 7.41 -5.15 9.93
CA TRP A 91 7.98 -5.26 8.60
C TRP A 91 7.86 -3.93 7.84
N GLN A 92 8.70 -3.76 6.82
CA GLN A 92 8.66 -2.67 5.87
C GLN A 92 8.77 -3.27 4.47
N GLU A 93 7.95 -2.81 3.52
CA GLU A 93 8.07 -3.22 2.13
C GLU A 93 7.81 -2.06 1.17
N SER A 94 8.52 -2.04 0.04
CA SER A 94 8.28 -1.11 -1.07
C SER A 94 7.63 -1.81 -2.25
N ILE A 95 6.52 -1.27 -2.73
CA ILE A 95 5.76 -1.75 -3.89
C ILE A 95 5.94 -0.76 -5.04
N THR A 96 6.46 -1.23 -6.17
CA THR A 96 6.46 -0.45 -7.41
C THR A 96 5.08 -0.51 -8.06
N LEU A 97 4.47 0.64 -8.35
CA LEU A 97 3.16 0.76 -8.99
C LEU A 97 3.24 0.73 -10.53
N SER A 98 4.43 0.90 -11.11
CA SER A 98 4.68 0.87 -12.55
C SER A 98 3.97 -0.31 -13.22
N GLN A 99 3.37 -0.06 -14.38
CA GLN A 99 2.69 -1.07 -15.19
C GLN A 99 3.71 -2.02 -15.83
N ASP A 100 4.33 -2.87 -15.02
CA ASP A 100 5.09 -4.02 -15.53
C ASP A 100 5.08 -5.14 -14.49
N ASP A 101 3.90 -5.72 -14.29
CA ASP A 101 3.81 -7.14 -13.93
C ASP A 101 3.62 -7.93 -15.24
N LEU A 102 4.61 -7.82 -16.14
CA LEU A 102 4.83 -8.78 -17.23
C LEU A 102 6.25 -9.32 -17.10
N GLY A 103 6.54 -10.07 -16.04
CA GLY A 103 7.84 -10.75 -15.99
C GLY A 103 8.30 -11.36 -14.68
N SER A 104 7.49 -12.16 -14.00
CA SER A 104 8.03 -13.22 -13.12
C SER A 104 7.32 -14.55 -13.34
N SER A 105 7.36 -14.98 -14.59
CA SER A 105 7.34 -16.39 -14.97
C SER A 105 8.25 -16.54 -16.17
N VAL A 106 9.55 -16.75 -15.93
CA VAL A 106 10.43 -17.72 -16.63
C VAL A 106 11.88 -17.56 -16.11
N GLY A 107 12.16 -18.18 -14.97
CA GLY A 107 13.51 -18.57 -14.57
C GLY A 107 13.60 -20.08 -14.65
N ALA A 108 13.88 -20.60 -15.84
CA ALA A 108 14.04 -22.02 -16.10
C ALA A 108 15.19 -22.61 -15.24
N MET A 109 14.89 -23.65 -14.46
CA MET A 109 15.84 -24.73 -14.20
C MET A 109 15.09 -26.05 -14.25
N ARG A 110 14.95 -26.54 -15.49
CA ARG A 110 14.65 -27.95 -15.78
C ARG A 110 15.89 -28.75 -15.38
N TRP A 111 15.91 -29.32 -14.18
CA TRP A 111 16.86 -30.38 -13.84
C TRP A 111 16.28 -31.70 -14.37
N THR A 112 16.58 -31.99 -15.62
CA THR A 112 16.62 -33.37 -16.12
C THR A 112 17.92 -33.53 -16.89
N GLU A 113 18.60 -34.65 -16.65
CA GLU A 113 19.91 -35.08 -17.17
C GLU A 113 21.04 -34.67 -16.19
N LEU A 114 21.62 -35.57 -15.41
CA LEU A 114 22.25 -36.86 -15.77
C LEU A 114 21.95 -37.99 -14.79
#